data_AF-A0A3C1PI42-F1
#
_entry.id   AF-A0A3C1PI42-F1
#
_cell.length_a   1.000
_cell.length_b   1.000
_cell.length_c   1.000
_cell.angle_alpha   90.00
_cell.angle_beta   90.00
_cell.angle_gamma   90.00
#
_symmetry.space_group_name_H-M   'P 1'
#
loop_
_entity.id
_entity.type
_entity.pdbx_description
1 polymer ?
#
loop_
_entity_poly.entity_id
_entity_poly.type
_entity_poly.pdbx_seq_one_letter_code
_entity_poly.pdbx_strand_id
1 'polypeptide(L)'
;MTEALSSREAIFGNAKFVDLLNSVQLDLSGAQISFAAPLSFNAEIAKGKLLVNDMFKIYKFENLLYTIELSGKEIKGYLEFSYSIWFNEMKSENDALLLYKKDASGKITNRLANAFYNYDEAAGIIYTIDLSKPYGERITIKSLADGTPFSEAAKYKVAVNSYRGNGGGDHLTKGAGIAKAEITGRILKSTEIDLRYYIMEYLKKNSPITPKALNNRTFVPEIWYRQAKEREFNILFPNK
;
A
#
# COMPACT_ATOMS: atom_id res chain seq x y z
N MET A 1 -18.97 6.33 10.01
CA MET A 1 -17.58 6.67 10.41
C MET A 1 -17.61 7.37 11.75
N THR A 2 -16.86 6.87 12.72
CA THR A 2 -16.74 7.49 14.05
C THR A 2 -15.79 8.69 14.07
N GLU A 3 -14.91 8.80 13.07
CA GLU A 3 -13.95 9.89 12.86
C GLU A 3 -13.74 10.15 11.35
N ALA A 4 -13.08 11.27 11.01
CA ALA A 4 -12.75 11.58 9.62
C ALA A 4 -11.59 10.71 9.12
N LEU A 5 -11.57 10.47 7.81
CA LEU A 5 -10.58 9.63 7.13
C LEU A 5 -9.96 10.41 5.97
N SER A 6 -8.64 10.44 5.87
CA SER A 6 -7.90 11.18 4.83
C SER A 6 -6.83 10.30 4.20
N SER A 7 -6.69 10.39 2.87
CA SER A 7 -5.64 9.67 2.13
C SER A 7 -4.28 10.37 2.13
N ARG A 8 -4.18 11.61 2.63
CA ARG A 8 -2.95 12.42 2.56
C ARG A 8 -1.75 11.78 3.25
N GLU A 9 -2.00 11.05 4.33
CA GLU A 9 -0.97 10.34 5.10
C GLU A 9 -0.46 9.06 4.42
N ALA A 10 -1.21 8.51 3.45
CA ALA A 10 -1.01 7.14 2.98
C ALA A 10 0.36 6.90 2.35
N ILE A 11 0.84 7.84 1.54
CA ILE A 11 2.15 7.72 0.88
C ILE A 11 3.33 7.94 1.84
N PHE A 12 3.07 8.49 3.03
CA PHE A 12 4.09 8.79 4.02
C PHE A 12 4.22 7.69 5.07
N GLY A 13 3.16 6.93 5.39
CA GLY A 13 3.28 5.89 6.41
C GLY A 13 1.95 5.25 6.76
N ASN A 14 1.91 4.60 7.93
CA ASN A 14 0.70 3.94 8.43
C ASN A 14 -0.48 4.93 8.40
N ALA A 15 -1.50 4.60 7.62
CA ALA A 15 -2.61 5.48 7.37
C ALA A 15 -3.91 4.70 7.40
N LYS A 16 -4.81 5.12 8.29
CA LYS A 16 -6.16 4.58 8.47
C LYS A 16 -6.90 4.39 7.15
N PHE A 17 -6.63 5.23 6.14
CA PHE A 17 -7.31 5.19 4.85
C PHE A 17 -7.02 3.90 4.07
N VAL A 18 -5.75 3.56 3.88
CA VAL A 18 -5.37 2.33 3.16
C VAL A 18 -5.49 1.11 4.06
N ASP A 19 -5.25 1.29 5.37
CA ASP A 19 -5.45 0.24 6.36
C ASP A 19 -6.92 -0.24 6.45
N LEU A 20 -7.90 0.64 6.20
CA LEU A 20 -9.30 0.23 6.05
C LEU A 20 -9.46 -0.73 4.86
N LEU A 21 -8.87 -0.41 3.70
CA LEU A 21 -8.93 -1.27 2.52
C LEU A 21 -8.23 -2.60 2.77
N ASN A 22 -7.04 -2.58 3.35
CA ASN A 22 -6.31 -3.78 3.73
C ASN A 22 -7.11 -4.67 4.70
N SER A 23 -7.75 -4.09 5.72
CA SER A 23 -8.60 -4.84 6.66
C SER A 23 -9.76 -5.53 5.95
N VAL A 24 -10.44 -4.81 5.05
CA VAL A 24 -11.53 -5.37 4.23
C VAL A 24 -11.02 -6.52 3.34
N GLN A 25 -9.88 -6.33 2.68
CA GLN A 25 -9.30 -7.35 1.81
C GLN A 25 -8.93 -8.63 2.59
N LEU A 26 -8.33 -8.49 3.77
CA LEU A 26 -7.99 -9.62 4.64
C LEU A 26 -9.24 -10.38 5.09
N ASP A 27 -10.25 -9.66 5.60
CA ASP A 27 -11.50 -10.26 6.10
C ASP A 27 -12.28 -10.99 5.00
N LEU A 28 -12.34 -10.41 3.79
CA LEU A 28 -13.07 -11.00 2.66
C LEU A 28 -12.36 -12.23 2.07
N SER A 29 -11.03 -12.20 2.01
CA SER A 29 -10.24 -13.25 1.35
C SER A 29 -9.86 -14.40 2.28
N GLY A 30 -9.74 -14.14 3.58
CA GLY A 30 -9.07 -15.04 4.53
C GLY A 30 -7.57 -15.22 4.23
N ALA A 31 -6.97 -14.29 3.47
CA ALA A 31 -5.53 -14.26 3.20
C ALA A 31 -4.75 -13.86 4.46
N GLN A 32 -3.49 -14.26 4.53
CA GLN A 32 -2.60 -13.88 5.64
C GLN A 32 -2.04 -12.47 5.43
N ILE A 33 -1.88 -12.07 4.16
CA ILE A 33 -1.24 -10.81 3.76
C ILE A 33 -2.15 -10.11 2.75
N SER A 34 -2.13 -8.78 2.76
CA SER A 34 -2.85 -7.96 1.79
C SER A 34 -1.92 -6.90 1.24
N PHE A 35 -1.95 -6.67 -0.08
CA PHE A 35 -1.33 -5.51 -0.70
C PHE A 35 -2.40 -4.53 -1.19
N ALA A 36 -2.20 -3.25 -0.91
CA ALA A 36 -3.11 -2.19 -1.34
C ALA A 36 -2.39 -0.87 -1.55
N ALA A 37 -2.90 -0.06 -2.48
CA ALA A 37 -2.51 1.32 -2.68
C ALA A 37 -3.59 2.29 -2.21
N PRO A 38 -3.23 3.55 -1.87
CA PRO A 38 -4.19 4.64 -1.77
C PRO A 38 -4.71 4.96 -3.16
N LEU A 39 -5.87 4.42 -3.55
CA LEU A 39 -6.45 4.63 -4.89
C LEU A 39 -6.99 6.05 -5.14
N SER A 40 -6.88 6.91 -4.13
CA SER A 40 -7.08 8.35 -4.18
C SER A 40 -5.92 9.07 -3.49
N PHE A 41 -5.42 10.14 -4.11
CA PHE A 41 -4.27 10.89 -3.62
C PHE A 41 -4.63 11.88 -2.51
N ASN A 42 -5.72 12.64 -2.69
CA ASN A 42 -6.16 13.71 -1.79
C ASN A 42 -7.67 13.60 -1.50
N ALA A 43 -8.10 12.46 -0.98
CA ALA A 43 -9.47 12.20 -0.59
C ALA A 43 -9.69 12.44 0.90
N GLU A 44 -10.85 12.99 1.23
CA GLU A 44 -11.34 13.14 2.60
C GLU A 44 -12.77 12.62 2.71
N ILE A 45 -13.01 11.88 3.79
CA ILE A 45 -14.31 11.36 4.18
C ILE A 45 -14.60 11.90 5.57
N ALA A 46 -15.68 12.68 5.68
CA ALA A 46 -16.06 13.30 6.95
C ALA A 46 -16.50 12.25 7.97
N LYS A 47 -16.38 12.60 9.25
CA LYS A 47 -17.02 11.87 10.34
C LYS A 47 -18.54 11.84 10.09
N GLY A 48 -19.18 10.72 10.42
CA GLY A 48 -20.63 10.56 10.34
C GLY A 48 -21.09 9.56 9.29
N LYS A 49 -22.22 9.85 8.64
CA LYS A 49 -22.90 8.96 7.69
C LYS A 49 -22.07 8.82 6.41
N LEU A 50 -21.77 7.58 6.03
CA LEU A 50 -21.17 7.28 4.73
C LEU A 50 -22.24 7.31 3.64
N LEU A 51 -21.93 7.99 2.54
CA LEU A 51 -22.75 7.99 1.33
C LEU A 51 -22.14 7.08 0.27
N VAL A 52 -22.94 6.62 -0.67
CA VAL A 52 -22.45 5.83 -1.82
C VAL A 52 -21.38 6.61 -2.60
N ASN A 53 -21.51 7.94 -2.71
CA ASN A 53 -20.51 8.79 -3.35
C ASN A 53 -19.13 8.74 -2.64
N ASP A 54 -19.10 8.54 -1.32
CA ASP A 54 -17.82 8.41 -0.60
C ASP A 54 -17.07 7.13 -0.99
N MET A 55 -17.76 6.12 -1.54
CA MET A 55 -17.11 4.88 -1.97
C MET A 55 -16.19 5.09 -3.16
N PHE A 56 -16.49 6.07 -4.03
CA PHE A 56 -15.59 6.45 -5.12
C PHE A 56 -14.32 7.16 -4.62
N LYS A 57 -14.37 7.72 -3.40
CA LYS A 57 -13.16 8.24 -2.75
C LYS A 57 -12.29 7.10 -2.24
N ILE A 58 -12.89 6.04 -1.69
CA ILE A 58 -12.18 4.86 -1.15
C ILE A 58 -11.63 3.99 -2.29
N TYR A 59 -12.48 3.59 -3.23
CA TYR A 59 -12.16 2.62 -4.27
C TYR A 59 -12.86 2.94 -5.60
N LYS A 60 -12.16 3.67 -6.47
CA LYS A 60 -12.71 4.17 -7.74
C LYS A 60 -12.76 3.15 -8.89
N PHE A 61 -12.01 2.06 -8.79
CA PHE A 61 -11.84 1.10 -9.89
C PHE A 61 -12.83 -0.07 -9.77
N GLU A 62 -13.11 -0.73 -10.90
CA GLU A 62 -13.94 -1.94 -10.98
C GLU A 62 -13.07 -3.20 -10.95
N ASN A 63 -12.13 -3.24 -10.02
CA ASN A 63 -11.27 -4.40 -9.86
C ASN A 63 -11.99 -5.46 -9.01
N LEU A 64 -11.80 -6.73 -9.34
CA LEU A 64 -12.14 -7.85 -8.45
C LEU A 64 -11.09 -7.96 -7.33
N LEU A 65 -11.39 -8.74 -6.28
CA LEU A 65 -10.40 -9.15 -5.29
C LEU A 65 -9.93 -10.56 -5.60
N TYR A 66 -8.63 -10.73 -5.78
CA TYR A 66 -7.97 -12.01 -5.94
C TYR A 66 -7.29 -12.43 -4.64
N THR A 67 -7.36 -13.71 -4.34
CA THR A 67 -6.42 -14.36 -3.42
C THR A 67 -5.41 -15.12 -4.27
N ILE A 68 -4.13 -14.78 -4.15
CA ILE A 68 -3.04 -15.42 -4.88
C ILE A 68 -2.10 -16.11 -3.91
N GLU A 69 -1.32 -17.08 -4.40
CA GLU A 69 -0.24 -17.69 -3.63
C GLU A 69 1.12 -17.08 -3.99
N LEU A 70 1.85 -16.58 -2.98
CA LEU A 70 3.22 -16.09 -3.12
C LEU A 70 4.13 -16.73 -2.06
N SER A 71 5.39 -16.95 -2.40
CA SER A 71 6.44 -17.25 -1.42
C SER A 71 6.83 -16.01 -0.63
N GLY A 72 7.41 -16.21 0.56
CA GLY A 72 7.93 -15.10 1.35
C GLY A 72 9.00 -14.29 0.60
N LYS A 73 9.83 -14.94 -0.23
CA LYS A 73 10.80 -14.28 -1.11
C LYS A 73 10.12 -13.39 -2.15
N GLU A 74 9.07 -13.89 -2.80
CA GLU A 74 8.26 -13.14 -3.75
C GLU A 74 7.58 -11.92 -3.09
N ILE A 75 7.06 -12.08 -1.87
CA ILE A 75 6.48 -11.00 -1.06
C ILE A 75 7.52 -9.92 -0.74
N LYS A 76 8.72 -10.32 -0.34
CA LYS A 76 9.81 -9.37 -0.08
C LYS A 76 10.21 -8.62 -1.34
N GLY A 77 10.40 -9.32 -2.46
CA GLY A 77 10.72 -8.70 -3.76
C GLY A 77 9.63 -7.73 -4.25
N TYR A 78 8.36 -8.08 -4.06
CA TYR A 78 7.22 -7.21 -4.32
C TYR A 78 7.33 -5.88 -3.57
N LEU A 79 7.61 -5.96 -2.25
CA LEU A 79 7.73 -4.78 -1.41
C LEU A 79 8.98 -3.97 -1.74
N GLU A 80 10.13 -4.61 -1.93
CA GLU A 80 11.36 -3.93 -2.39
C GLU A 80 11.09 -3.09 -3.64
N PHE A 81 10.38 -3.65 -4.62
CA PHE A 81 10.03 -2.94 -5.84
C PHE A 81 9.04 -1.81 -5.60
N SER A 82 8.00 -2.06 -4.80
CA SER A 82 7.05 -1.01 -4.41
C SER A 82 7.80 0.16 -3.77
N TYR A 83 8.60 -0.07 -2.74
CA TYR A 83 9.32 1.00 -2.04
C TYR A 83 10.41 1.66 -2.90
N SER A 84 11.02 0.96 -3.87
CA SER A 84 12.06 1.55 -4.74
C SER A 84 11.55 2.55 -5.75
N ILE A 85 10.33 2.40 -6.25
CA ILE A 85 9.71 3.37 -7.16
C ILE A 85 9.07 4.56 -6.41
N TRP A 86 9.16 4.60 -5.09
CA TRP A 86 8.58 5.67 -4.27
C TRP A 86 9.59 6.46 -3.46
N PHE A 87 10.60 5.80 -2.91
CA PHE A 87 11.55 6.41 -1.99
C PHE A 87 12.96 6.51 -2.57
N ASN A 88 13.63 7.62 -2.31
CA ASN A 88 15.08 7.72 -2.57
C ASN A 88 15.86 6.84 -1.58
N GLU A 89 17.06 6.47 -1.99
CA GLU A 89 18.09 6.04 -1.04
C GLU A 89 18.68 7.30 -0.39
N MET A 90 18.39 7.48 0.89
CA MET A 90 18.81 8.64 1.68
C MET A 90 20.19 8.38 2.30
N LYS A 91 20.98 9.44 2.41
CA LYS A 91 22.28 9.50 3.09
C LYS A 91 22.25 10.46 4.28
N SER A 92 21.25 11.32 4.38
CA SER A 92 20.98 12.18 5.53
C SER A 92 19.50 12.56 5.64
N GLU A 93 19.11 13.15 6.76
CA GLU A 93 17.79 13.74 7.00
C GLU A 93 17.39 14.87 6.04
N ASN A 94 18.38 15.47 5.36
CA ASN A 94 18.16 16.57 4.43
C ASN A 94 17.77 16.10 3.03
N ASP A 95 17.96 14.81 2.73
CA ASP A 95 17.61 14.25 1.44
C ASP A 95 16.09 14.26 1.24
N ALA A 96 15.68 14.19 -0.04
CA ALA A 96 14.28 13.99 -0.37
C ALA A 96 13.89 12.54 -0.05
N LEU A 97 12.79 12.36 0.67
CA LEU A 97 12.16 11.06 0.92
C LEU A 97 11.55 10.51 -0.37
N LEU A 98 10.65 11.28 -1.00
CA LEU A 98 9.89 10.80 -2.16
C LEU A 98 10.60 11.09 -3.49
N LEU A 99 10.32 10.24 -4.48
CA LEU A 99 10.71 10.46 -5.86
C LEU A 99 9.76 11.46 -6.54
N TYR A 100 10.30 12.60 -6.94
CA TYR A 100 9.58 13.64 -7.69
C TYR A 100 10.00 13.70 -9.15
N LYS A 101 9.10 14.17 -10.00
CA LYS A 101 9.47 14.61 -11.36
C LYS A 101 10.38 15.82 -11.25
N LYS A 102 11.39 15.83 -12.11
CA LYS A 102 12.27 16.98 -12.32
C LYS A 102 11.80 17.73 -13.57
N ASP A 103 11.90 19.06 -13.54
CA ASP A 103 11.70 19.87 -14.74
C ASP A 103 12.93 19.80 -15.67
N ALA A 104 12.87 20.52 -16.80
CA ALA A 104 13.96 20.54 -17.78
C ALA A 104 15.31 21.05 -17.23
N SER A 105 15.29 21.80 -16.11
CA SER A 105 16.49 22.29 -15.43
C SER A 105 17.01 21.33 -14.36
N GLY A 106 16.32 20.21 -14.13
CA GLY A 106 16.65 19.23 -13.09
C GLY A 106 16.07 19.57 -11.71
N LYS A 107 15.29 20.64 -11.57
CA LYS A 107 14.68 21.04 -10.30
C LYS A 107 13.47 20.17 -9.97
N ILE A 108 13.35 19.77 -8.71
CA ILE A 108 12.21 19.00 -8.19
C ILE A 108 10.91 19.82 -8.34
N THR A 109 9.88 19.18 -8.90
CA THR A 109 8.52 19.72 -9.00
C THR A 109 7.64 19.20 -7.85
N ASN A 110 6.42 19.74 -7.70
CA ASN A 110 5.41 19.22 -6.78
C ASN A 110 4.64 17.99 -7.31
N ARG A 111 5.21 17.28 -8.31
CA ARG A 111 4.59 16.09 -8.92
C ARG A 111 5.45 14.87 -8.63
N LEU A 112 4.83 13.80 -8.14
CA LEU A 112 5.50 12.52 -7.92
C LEU A 112 5.97 11.91 -9.25
N ALA A 113 7.13 11.25 -9.20
CA ALA A 113 7.75 10.60 -10.36
C ALA A 113 6.85 9.49 -10.92
N ASN A 114 6.19 8.76 -10.02
CA ASN A 114 5.34 7.62 -10.33
C ASN A 114 3.88 7.88 -9.97
N ALA A 115 2.97 7.13 -10.61
CA ALA A 115 1.54 7.27 -10.37
C ALA A 115 1.14 6.62 -9.03
N PHE A 116 0.51 7.38 -8.13
CA PHE A 116 0.22 6.99 -6.74
C PHE A 116 -0.49 5.65 -6.54
N TYR A 117 -1.27 5.20 -7.52
CA TYR A 117 -1.92 3.89 -7.47
C TYR A 117 -0.93 2.72 -7.63
N ASN A 118 0.37 2.97 -7.83
CA ASN A 118 1.46 1.99 -7.78
C ASN A 118 2.23 1.99 -6.45
N TYR A 119 1.81 2.79 -5.46
CA TYR A 119 2.33 2.72 -4.10
C TYR A 119 1.60 1.66 -3.31
N ASP A 120 2.12 0.43 -3.31
CA ASP A 120 1.54 -0.63 -2.50
C ASP A 120 2.24 -0.77 -1.15
N GLU A 121 1.43 -0.80 -0.11
CA GLU A 121 1.81 -1.23 1.23
C GLU A 121 1.25 -2.62 1.52
N ALA A 122 1.88 -3.31 2.47
CA ALA A 122 1.39 -4.59 2.99
C ALA A 122 0.66 -4.43 4.32
N ALA A 123 -0.36 -5.26 4.52
CA ALA A 123 -0.96 -5.61 5.81
C ALA A 123 -0.80 -7.12 6.10
N GLY A 124 -0.93 -7.51 7.37
CA GLY A 124 -0.80 -8.92 7.79
C GLY A 124 0.64 -9.38 8.11
N ILE A 125 1.63 -8.51 7.89
CA ILE A 125 3.04 -8.69 8.27
C ILE A 125 3.56 -7.49 9.04
N ILE A 126 4.55 -7.71 9.90
CA ILE A 126 5.33 -6.66 10.58
C ILE A 126 6.67 -6.50 9.85
N TYR A 127 6.99 -5.30 9.38
CA TYR A 127 8.21 -5.06 8.59
C TYR A 127 8.82 -3.66 8.78
N THR A 128 10.08 -3.51 8.38
CA THR A 128 10.82 -2.24 8.37
C THR A 128 11.21 -1.88 6.94
N ILE A 129 11.28 -0.57 6.67
CA ILE A 129 11.80 -0.01 5.43
C ILE A 129 13.04 0.83 5.77
N ASP A 130 14.21 0.37 5.34
CA ASP A 130 15.47 1.07 5.51
C ASP A 130 15.70 2.03 4.33
N LEU A 131 15.57 3.31 4.60
CA LEU A 131 15.76 4.41 3.66
C LEU A 131 17.22 4.62 3.31
N SER A 132 18.16 4.11 4.10
CA SER A 132 19.60 4.22 3.84
C SER A 132 20.12 3.23 2.81
N LYS A 133 19.31 2.21 2.48
CA LYS A 133 19.69 1.05 1.69
C LYS A 133 19.26 1.14 0.21
N PRO A 134 20.03 0.55 -0.70
CA PRO A 134 19.66 0.45 -2.10
C PRO A 134 18.48 -0.50 -2.29
N TYR A 135 17.87 -0.43 -3.48
CA TYR A 135 16.82 -1.37 -3.90
C TYR A 135 17.28 -2.83 -3.71
N GLY A 136 16.41 -3.66 -3.11
CA GLY A 136 16.68 -5.07 -2.83
C GLY A 136 17.19 -5.34 -1.41
N GLU A 137 17.55 -4.30 -0.67
CA GLU A 137 18.07 -4.37 0.71
C GLU A 137 17.28 -3.50 1.71
N ARG A 138 16.14 -2.91 1.30
CA ARG A 138 15.37 -1.98 2.14
C ARG A 138 14.44 -2.67 3.12
N ILE A 139 13.89 -3.82 2.74
CA ILE A 139 12.76 -4.45 3.41
C ILE A 139 13.25 -5.59 4.30
N THR A 140 12.94 -5.49 5.59
CA THR A 140 13.07 -6.62 6.53
C THR A 140 11.71 -6.96 7.10
N ILE A 141 11.22 -8.17 6.84
CA ILE A 141 9.96 -8.69 7.37
C ILE A 141 10.28 -9.49 8.64
N LYS A 142 9.71 -9.08 9.77
CA LYS A 142 9.97 -9.68 11.09
C LYS A 142 9.08 -10.89 11.34
N SER A 143 7.78 -10.76 11.09
CA SER A 143 6.77 -11.77 11.39
C SER A 143 5.48 -11.50 10.62
N LEU A 144 4.53 -12.43 10.68
CA LEU A 144 3.12 -12.12 10.46
C LEU A 144 2.61 -11.23 11.61
N ALA A 145 1.50 -10.54 11.36
CA ALA A 145 0.88 -9.64 12.35
C ALA A 145 0.27 -10.39 13.54
N ASP A 146 -0.03 -11.68 13.40
CA ASP A 146 -0.50 -12.56 14.48
C ASP A 146 0.64 -13.11 15.37
N GLY A 147 1.89 -12.74 15.08
CA GLY A 147 3.08 -13.20 15.81
C GLY A 147 3.76 -14.44 15.21
N THR A 148 3.16 -15.08 14.21
CA THR A 148 3.76 -16.23 13.53
C THR A 148 5.07 -15.82 12.83
N PRO A 149 6.15 -16.62 12.92
CA PRO A 149 7.39 -16.33 12.20
C PRO A 149 7.20 -16.24 10.69
N PHE A 150 7.87 -15.25 10.07
CA PHE A 150 7.90 -15.12 8.61
C PHE A 150 9.08 -15.92 8.03
N SER A 151 8.87 -16.58 6.90
CA SER A 151 9.88 -17.38 6.20
C SER A 151 9.85 -17.08 4.71
N GLU A 152 11.00 -16.72 4.15
CA GLU A 152 11.11 -16.46 2.70
C GLU A 152 10.82 -17.71 1.84
N ALA A 153 11.00 -18.91 2.40
CA ALA A 153 10.74 -20.17 1.70
C ALA A 153 9.28 -20.65 1.78
N ALA A 154 8.50 -20.15 2.75
CA ALA A 154 7.12 -20.55 2.93
C ALA A 154 6.20 -19.91 1.87
N LYS A 155 5.05 -20.54 1.62
CA LYS A 155 3.97 -20.01 0.77
C LYS A 155 2.88 -19.37 1.63
N TYR A 156 2.37 -18.25 1.16
CA TYR A 156 1.35 -17.44 1.81
C TYR A 156 0.22 -17.11 0.84
N LYS A 157 -1.00 -17.06 1.36
CA LYS A 157 -2.15 -16.49 0.67
C LYS A 157 -2.09 -14.98 0.80
N VAL A 158 -2.18 -14.31 -0.34
CA VAL A 158 -2.06 -12.86 -0.45
C VAL A 158 -3.29 -12.29 -1.15
N ALA A 159 -3.94 -11.32 -0.53
CA ALA A 159 -5.04 -10.57 -1.10
C ALA A 159 -4.50 -9.42 -1.96
N VAL A 160 -4.92 -9.37 -3.22
CA VAL A 160 -4.59 -8.30 -4.16
C VAL A 160 -5.79 -7.98 -5.03
N ASN A 161 -5.91 -6.74 -5.50
CA ASN A 161 -6.91 -6.45 -6.53
C ASN A 161 -6.55 -7.11 -7.87
N SER A 162 -7.52 -7.29 -8.76
CA SER A 162 -7.32 -7.96 -10.05
C SER A 162 -6.32 -7.23 -10.96
N TYR A 163 -6.15 -5.92 -10.85
CA TYR A 163 -5.10 -5.20 -11.60
C TYR A 163 -3.70 -5.71 -11.22
N ARG A 164 -3.40 -5.80 -9.92
CA ARG A 164 -2.15 -6.39 -9.42
C ARG A 164 -2.07 -7.88 -9.72
N GLY A 165 -3.15 -8.60 -9.48
CA GLY A 165 -3.26 -10.04 -9.72
C GLY A 165 -3.06 -10.44 -11.18
N ASN A 166 -3.20 -9.52 -12.13
CA ASN A 166 -2.90 -9.71 -13.55
C ASN A 166 -1.51 -9.17 -13.97
N GLY A 167 -0.68 -8.74 -13.02
CA GLY A 167 0.67 -8.21 -13.24
C GLY A 167 0.76 -6.70 -13.48
N GLY A 168 -0.33 -5.95 -13.27
CA GLY A 168 -0.35 -4.51 -13.44
C GLY A 168 0.59 -3.77 -12.48
N GLY A 169 1.32 -2.78 -12.99
CA GLY A 169 2.26 -1.98 -12.19
C GLY A 169 3.63 -2.63 -11.97
N ASP A 170 3.88 -3.79 -12.58
CA ASP A 170 5.14 -4.54 -12.53
C ASP A 170 5.54 -5.13 -11.16
N HIS A 171 4.71 -5.02 -10.13
CA HIS A 171 5.04 -5.53 -8.79
C HIS A 171 5.23 -7.06 -8.76
N LEU A 172 4.39 -7.82 -9.46
CA LEU A 172 4.55 -9.29 -9.57
C LEU A 172 5.68 -9.68 -10.53
N THR A 173 5.83 -8.96 -11.64
CA THR A 173 6.80 -9.32 -12.68
C THR A 173 8.21 -8.89 -12.31
N LYS A 174 8.46 -7.58 -12.17
CA LYS A 174 9.79 -7.05 -11.85
C LYS A 174 10.12 -7.18 -10.37
N GLY A 175 9.14 -6.99 -9.49
CA GLY A 175 9.36 -7.05 -8.05
C GLY A 175 9.48 -8.48 -7.53
N ALA A 176 8.40 -9.26 -7.64
CA ALA A 176 8.40 -10.65 -7.19
C ALA A 176 9.17 -11.61 -8.12
N GLY A 177 9.52 -11.18 -9.34
CA GLY A 177 10.29 -11.99 -10.29
C GLY A 177 9.46 -13.07 -10.99
N ILE A 178 8.12 -12.95 -10.99
CA ILE A 178 7.22 -13.96 -11.55
C ILE A 178 7.08 -13.74 -13.05
N ALA A 179 7.28 -14.79 -13.85
CA ALA A 179 7.09 -14.66 -15.28
C ALA A 179 5.61 -14.39 -15.60
N LYS A 180 5.34 -13.49 -16.56
CA LYS A 180 3.97 -13.08 -16.90
C LYS A 180 3.04 -14.26 -17.20
N ALA A 181 3.57 -15.32 -17.82
CA ALA A 181 2.82 -16.53 -18.15
C ALA A 181 2.41 -17.36 -16.91
N GLU A 182 3.09 -17.20 -15.79
CA GLU A 182 2.82 -17.96 -14.55
C GLU A 182 1.78 -17.28 -13.65
N ILE A 183 1.53 -15.98 -13.84
CA ILE A 183 0.70 -15.16 -12.94
C ILE A 183 -0.70 -15.75 -12.78
N THR A 184 -1.37 -16.09 -13.88
CA THR A 184 -2.74 -16.63 -13.82
C THR A 184 -2.82 -17.91 -13.00
N GLY A 185 -1.78 -18.76 -13.07
CA GLY A 185 -1.70 -20.00 -12.31
C GLY A 185 -1.48 -19.80 -10.80
N ARG A 186 -1.20 -18.57 -10.34
CA ARG A 186 -1.07 -18.23 -8.91
C ARG A 186 -2.40 -17.85 -8.27
N ILE A 187 -3.46 -17.62 -9.05
CA ILE A 187 -4.76 -17.18 -8.54
C ILE A 187 -5.50 -18.38 -7.93
N LEU A 188 -5.77 -18.30 -6.63
CA LEU A 188 -6.50 -19.33 -5.89
C LEU A 188 -8.01 -19.07 -5.91
N LYS A 189 -8.41 -17.79 -5.78
CA LYS A 189 -9.81 -17.35 -5.72
C LYS A 189 -9.97 -15.95 -6.30
N SER A 190 -11.15 -15.67 -6.83
CA SER A 190 -11.63 -14.33 -7.20
C SER A 190 -13.00 -14.09 -6.60
N THR A 191 -13.31 -12.84 -6.28
CA THR A 191 -14.71 -12.42 -6.08
C THR A 191 -15.49 -12.45 -7.38
N GLU A 192 -16.82 -12.59 -7.29
CA GLU A 192 -17.73 -12.59 -8.44
C GLU A 192 -18.08 -11.17 -8.91
N ILE A 193 -18.21 -10.25 -7.95
CA ILE A 193 -18.50 -8.83 -8.17
C ILE A 193 -17.24 -8.01 -7.82
N ASP A 194 -17.18 -6.76 -8.31
CA ASP A 194 -16.09 -5.84 -8.03
C ASP A 194 -15.93 -5.54 -6.52
N LEU A 195 -14.71 -5.19 -6.15
CA LEU A 195 -14.31 -4.98 -4.77
C LEU A 195 -15.03 -3.78 -4.13
N ARG A 196 -15.52 -2.79 -4.91
CA ARG A 196 -16.27 -1.66 -4.37
C ARG A 196 -17.60 -2.13 -3.79
N TYR A 197 -18.28 -3.05 -4.46
CA TYR A 197 -19.50 -3.69 -3.93
C TYR A 197 -19.21 -4.38 -2.59
N TYR A 198 -18.19 -5.23 -2.50
CA TYR A 198 -17.88 -5.92 -1.26
C TYR A 198 -17.37 -4.99 -0.14
N ILE A 199 -16.65 -3.91 -0.48
CA ILE A 199 -16.32 -2.85 0.47
C ILE A 199 -17.61 -2.22 1.01
N MET A 200 -18.59 -1.89 0.16
CA MET A 200 -19.87 -1.34 0.61
C MET A 200 -20.60 -2.28 1.57
N GLU A 201 -20.71 -3.56 1.23
CA GLU A 201 -21.36 -4.56 2.08
C GLU A 201 -20.63 -4.75 3.42
N TYR A 202 -19.29 -4.78 3.39
CA TYR A 202 -18.48 -4.82 4.61
C TYR A 202 -18.74 -3.60 5.51
N LEU A 203 -18.72 -2.39 4.94
CA LEU A 203 -18.90 -1.16 5.71
C LEU A 203 -20.33 -1.05 6.29
N LYS A 204 -21.34 -1.55 5.58
CA LYS A 204 -22.72 -1.66 6.10
C LYS A 204 -22.78 -2.62 7.28
N LYS A 205 -22.23 -3.83 7.13
CA LYS A 205 -22.26 -4.89 8.15
C LYS A 205 -21.54 -4.49 9.43
N ASN A 206 -20.44 -3.74 9.31
CA ASN A 206 -19.58 -3.34 10.44
C ASN A 206 -19.86 -1.90 10.94
N SER A 207 -21.02 -1.33 10.62
CA SER A 207 -21.39 0.01 11.08
C SER A 207 -21.70 0.01 12.60
N PRO A 208 -21.16 0.97 13.39
CA PRO A 208 -20.32 2.09 12.98
C PRO A 208 -18.85 1.71 12.74
N ILE A 209 -18.29 2.17 11.62
CA ILE A 209 -16.87 1.97 11.29
C ILE A 209 -15.99 2.93 12.06
N THR A 210 -15.01 2.37 12.77
CA THR A 210 -13.88 3.10 13.38
C THR A 210 -12.60 2.75 12.63
N PRO A 211 -12.10 3.65 11.76
CA PRO A 211 -10.85 3.42 11.04
C PRO A 211 -9.69 3.26 12.02
N LYS A 212 -8.77 2.34 11.72
CA LYS A 212 -7.60 2.08 12.55
C LYS A 212 -6.38 2.00 11.65
N ALA A 213 -5.29 2.57 12.13
CA ALA A 213 -3.99 2.32 11.52
C ALA A 213 -3.49 0.97 12.02
N LEU A 214 -3.00 0.11 11.14
CA LEU A 214 -2.52 -1.22 11.50
C LEU A 214 -1.12 -1.17 12.12
N ASN A 215 -0.37 -0.07 11.91
CA ASN A 215 0.93 0.20 12.52
C ASN A 215 1.94 -0.94 12.34
N ASN A 216 1.88 -1.59 11.18
CA ASN A 216 2.63 -2.80 10.90
C ASN A 216 3.94 -2.53 10.13
N ARG A 217 4.21 -1.27 9.77
CA ARG A 217 5.47 -0.84 9.17
C ARG A 217 6.15 0.29 9.93
N THR A 218 7.48 0.32 9.82
CA THR A 218 8.33 1.38 10.38
C THR A 218 9.42 1.77 9.38
N PHE A 219 9.80 3.05 9.37
CA PHE A 219 10.89 3.55 8.53
C PHE A 219 12.15 3.73 9.38
N VAL A 220 13.30 3.38 8.82
CA VAL A 220 14.62 3.48 9.46
C VAL A 220 15.58 4.18 8.48
N PRO A 221 16.43 5.12 8.93
CA PRO A 221 16.43 5.77 10.23
C PRO A 221 15.17 6.61 10.46
N GLU A 222 14.59 6.53 11.66
CA GLU A 222 13.33 7.20 11.96
C GLU A 222 13.43 8.72 11.89
N ILE A 223 14.57 9.29 12.32
CA ILE A 223 14.78 10.74 12.31
C ILE A 223 14.79 11.32 10.89
N TRP A 224 15.40 10.60 9.94
CA TRP A 224 15.41 10.98 8.53
C TRP A 224 13.99 10.99 7.95
N TYR A 225 13.26 9.90 8.18
CA TYR A 225 11.88 9.77 7.76
C TYR A 225 10.99 10.91 8.31
N ARG A 226 11.05 11.18 9.62
CA ARG A 226 10.19 12.18 10.26
C ARG A 226 10.43 13.58 9.69
N GLN A 227 11.69 14.01 9.57
CA GLN A 227 12.02 15.34 9.07
C GLN A 227 11.68 15.50 7.58
N ALA A 228 11.99 14.50 6.76
CA ALA A 228 11.67 14.54 5.34
C ALA A 228 10.16 14.49 5.10
N LYS A 229 9.41 13.66 5.85
CA LYS A 229 7.94 13.65 5.81
C LYS A 229 7.35 15.02 6.10
N GLU A 230 7.77 15.69 7.17
CA GLU A 230 7.23 16.99 7.55
C GLU A 230 7.43 18.04 6.44
N ARG A 231 8.65 18.11 5.88
CA ARG A 231 8.95 18.99 4.75
C ARG A 231 8.11 18.67 3.53
N GLU A 232 8.04 17.40 3.16
CA GLU A 232 7.45 16.98 1.88
C GLU A 232 5.92 16.89 1.91
N PHE A 233 5.33 16.68 3.07
CA PHE A 233 3.88 16.77 3.24
C PHE A 233 3.38 18.15 2.80
N ASN A 234 4.07 19.22 3.19
CA ASN A 234 3.73 20.59 2.80
C ASN A 234 3.93 20.88 1.31
N ILE A 235 4.84 20.16 0.63
CA ILE A 235 5.04 20.27 -0.82
C ILE A 235 3.84 19.69 -1.57
N LEU A 236 3.33 18.55 -1.13
CA LEU A 236 2.23 17.83 -1.78
C LEU A 236 0.85 18.37 -1.40
N PHE A 237 0.71 18.88 -0.18
CA PHE A 237 -0.54 19.38 0.39
C PHE A 237 -0.33 20.77 1.01
N PRO A 238 0.00 21.79 0.20
CA PRO A 238 0.19 23.14 0.71
C PRO A 238 -1.12 23.64 1.34
N ASN A 239 -1.00 24.33 2.48
CA ASN A 239 -2.12 25.09 3.04
C ASN A 239 -2.57 26.12 1.99
N LYS A 240 -3.84 26.02 1.58
CA LYS A 240 -4.46 27.00 0.68
C LYS A 240 -4.82 28.27 1.44
#